data_AF-A0A397E7Q3-F1
#
_entry.id   AF-A0A397E7Q3-F1
#
_cell.length_a   1.000
_cell.length_b   1.000
_cell.length_c   1.000
_cell.angle_alpha   90.00
_cell.angle_beta   90.00
_cell.angle_gamma   90.00
#
_symmetry.space_group_name_H-M   'P 1'
#
loop_
_entity.id
_entity.type
_entity.pdbx_description
1 polymer ?
#
loop_
_entity_poly.entity_id
_entity_poly.type
_entity_poly.pdbx_seq_one_letter_code
_entity_poly.pdbx_strand_id
1 'polypeptide(L)'
;CDIDIADALKLLGPRKEFKSDVVRKFAVAALAKARTDDLLDFLLQLVQAMRYEKFYKHENQHHLGPLARFLVSRACTNFKMANYFYWYLQVELSDRRDGEMFQHVLQVMLEEMKLTEDGLAIYNMLATQNEYMTRIMASHLRAREERGRRDQKEEKLRTYFKQIPWPKGVHIRLPSDPSVHLSGLVAPSAKMFKSAMYPCVVDFTTVVPDPHVDEVNCTNL
;
A
#
# COMPACT_ATOMS: atom_id res chain seq x y z
N CYS A 1 12.89 18.02 -25.38
CA CYS A 1 12.80 18.68 -24.06
C CYS A 1 12.66 17.61 -23.00
N ASP A 2 13.65 17.50 -22.13
CA ASP A 2 13.53 16.73 -20.90
C ASP A 2 13.01 17.67 -19.81
N ILE A 3 11.84 17.34 -19.25
CA ILE A 3 11.26 18.03 -18.10
C ILE A 3 11.52 17.19 -16.85
N ASP A 4 11.63 17.83 -15.70
CA ASP A 4 11.82 17.13 -14.42
C ASP A 4 10.50 16.54 -13.87
N ILE A 5 10.60 15.83 -12.75
CA ILE A 5 9.44 15.19 -12.10
C ILE A 5 8.41 16.23 -11.64
N ALA A 6 8.85 17.38 -11.13
CA ALA A 6 7.97 18.43 -10.63
C ALA A 6 7.17 19.08 -11.77
N ASP A 7 7.79 19.30 -12.92
CA ASP A 7 7.13 19.78 -14.12
C ASP A 7 6.19 18.73 -14.72
N ALA A 8 6.58 17.46 -14.73
CA ALA A 8 5.71 16.36 -15.15
C ALA A 8 4.44 16.28 -14.26
N LEU A 9 4.56 16.47 -12.95
CA LEU A 9 3.41 16.53 -12.03
C LEU A 9 2.45 17.67 -12.37
N LYS A 10 2.94 18.84 -12.78
CA LYS A 10 2.07 19.96 -13.19
C LYS A 10 1.20 19.56 -14.38
N LEU A 11 1.76 18.81 -15.33
CA LEU A 11 1.06 18.31 -16.53
C LEU A 11 0.05 17.19 -16.24
N LEU A 12 0.05 16.63 -15.03
CA LEU A 12 -0.94 15.64 -14.60
C LEU A 12 -2.12 16.25 -13.83
N GLY A 13 -2.08 17.56 -13.57
CA GLY A 13 -3.09 18.29 -12.82
C GLY A 13 -4.45 18.46 -13.52
N PRO A 14 -5.41 19.13 -12.86
CA PRO A 14 -6.80 19.22 -13.31
C PRO A 14 -7.03 20.23 -14.45
N ARG A 15 -6.02 21.02 -14.83
CA ARG A 15 -6.17 22.10 -15.80
C ARG A 15 -6.65 21.55 -17.15
N LYS A 16 -7.54 22.28 -17.82
CA LYS A 16 -8.20 21.80 -19.05
C LYS A 16 -7.18 21.50 -20.15
N GLU A 17 -6.11 22.29 -20.23
CA GLU A 17 -5.02 22.11 -21.21
C GLU A 17 -4.29 20.77 -21.02
N PHE A 18 -4.33 20.20 -19.82
CA PHE A 18 -3.61 18.99 -19.42
C PHE A 18 -4.49 17.72 -19.41
N LYS A 19 -5.77 17.85 -19.80
CA LYS A 19 -6.69 16.70 -19.93
C LYS A 19 -6.48 15.90 -21.22
N SER A 20 -5.63 16.38 -22.12
CA SER A 20 -5.28 15.66 -23.35
C SER A 20 -4.43 14.42 -23.04
N ASP A 21 -4.81 13.28 -23.62
CA ASP A 21 -4.06 12.02 -23.45
C ASP A 21 -2.62 12.14 -23.96
N VAL A 22 -2.37 13.01 -24.95
CA VAL A 22 -1.01 13.27 -25.47
C VAL A 22 -0.14 13.95 -24.42
N VAL A 23 -0.70 14.94 -23.71
CA VAL A 23 0.03 15.66 -22.64
C VAL A 23 0.29 14.72 -21.45
N ARG A 24 -0.70 13.91 -21.07
CA ARG A 24 -0.52 12.93 -19.99
C ARG A 24 0.52 11.87 -20.34
N LYS A 25 0.48 11.33 -21.55
CA LYS A 25 1.51 10.37 -22.03
C LYS A 25 2.90 10.99 -22.05
N PHE A 26 3.02 12.26 -22.44
CA PHE A 26 4.30 12.98 -22.38
C PHE A 26 4.80 13.13 -20.94
N ALA A 27 3.94 13.52 -20.00
CA ALA A 27 4.28 13.61 -18.58
C ALA A 27 4.72 12.26 -18.01
N VAL A 28 3.98 11.19 -18.32
CA VAL A 28 4.32 9.81 -17.90
C VAL A 28 5.65 9.35 -18.52
N ALA A 29 5.92 9.68 -19.78
CA ALA A 29 7.20 9.37 -20.41
C ALA A 29 8.38 10.09 -19.73
N ALA A 30 8.17 11.29 -19.20
CA ALA A 30 9.17 11.98 -18.39
C ALA A 30 9.36 11.29 -17.03
N LEU A 31 8.26 10.95 -16.34
CA LEU A 31 8.31 10.18 -15.07
C LEU A 31 9.00 8.82 -15.23
N ALA A 32 8.83 8.17 -16.38
CA ALA A 32 9.43 6.87 -16.66
C ALA A 32 10.96 6.88 -16.65
N LYS A 33 11.60 8.05 -16.80
CA LYS A 33 13.05 8.22 -16.72
C LYS A 33 13.56 8.31 -15.26
N ALA A 34 12.67 8.58 -14.31
CA ALA A 34 13.05 8.70 -12.90
C ALA A 34 13.31 7.33 -12.26
N ARG A 35 14.14 7.32 -11.22
CA ARG A 35 14.33 6.13 -10.39
C ARG A 35 13.09 5.92 -9.53
N THR A 36 12.84 4.68 -9.14
CA THR A 36 11.68 4.36 -8.30
C THR A 36 11.71 5.11 -6.97
N ASP A 37 12.87 5.25 -6.32
CA ASP A 37 12.97 6.00 -5.07
C ASP A 37 12.59 7.48 -5.21
N ASP A 38 12.98 8.12 -6.33
CA ASP A 38 12.61 9.52 -6.59
C ASP A 38 11.09 9.65 -6.82
N LEU A 39 10.43 8.62 -7.37
CA LEU A 39 8.98 8.60 -7.55
C LEU A 39 8.22 8.42 -6.23
N LEU A 40 8.81 7.74 -5.24
CA LEU A 40 8.15 7.49 -3.95
C LEU A 40 7.83 8.79 -3.21
N ASP A 41 8.70 9.79 -3.29
CA ASP A 41 8.50 11.11 -2.68
C ASP A 41 7.26 11.84 -3.22
N PHE A 42 6.84 11.49 -4.43
CA PHE A 42 5.68 12.07 -5.11
C PHE A 42 4.52 11.08 -5.28
N LEU A 43 4.64 9.84 -4.79
CA LEU A 43 3.71 8.77 -5.09
C LEU A 43 2.29 9.12 -4.64
N LEU A 44 2.13 9.74 -3.48
CA LEU A 44 0.82 10.18 -3.00
C LEU A 44 0.17 11.17 -3.98
N GLN A 45 0.93 12.14 -4.48
CA GLN A 45 0.46 13.13 -5.45
C GLN A 45 0.15 12.49 -6.80
N LEU A 46 0.94 11.50 -7.23
CA LEU A 46 0.69 10.72 -8.44
C LEU A 46 -0.61 9.91 -8.32
N VAL A 47 -0.87 9.29 -7.16
CA VAL A 47 -2.15 8.60 -6.89
C VAL A 47 -3.32 9.58 -7.02
N GLN A 48 -3.21 10.78 -6.44
CA GLN A 48 -4.27 11.79 -6.57
C GLN A 48 -4.46 12.26 -8.02
N ALA A 49 -3.40 12.36 -8.80
CA ALA A 49 -3.46 12.81 -10.18
C ALA A 49 -4.17 11.81 -11.13
N MET A 50 -4.35 10.55 -10.72
CA MET A 50 -5.13 9.55 -11.46
C MET A 50 -6.61 9.94 -11.60
N ARG A 51 -7.16 10.70 -10.64
CA ARG A 51 -8.56 11.21 -10.70
C ARG A 51 -8.86 12.06 -11.94
N TYR A 52 -7.81 12.60 -12.55
CA TYR A 52 -7.91 13.45 -13.72
C TYR A 52 -7.71 12.67 -15.03
N GLU A 53 -7.46 11.36 -14.96
CA GLU A 53 -7.46 10.46 -16.11
C GLU A 53 -8.89 10.08 -16.51
N LYS A 54 -9.05 9.69 -17.77
CA LYS A 54 -10.34 9.19 -18.23
C LYS A 54 -10.53 7.77 -17.69
N PHE A 55 -11.67 7.55 -17.04
CA PHE A 55 -12.08 6.25 -16.56
C PHE A 55 -13.36 5.83 -17.31
N TYR A 56 -13.26 4.77 -18.11
CA TYR A 56 -14.37 4.26 -18.91
C TYR A 56 -14.88 2.95 -18.31
N LYS A 57 -16.02 3.01 -17.62
CA LYS A 57 -16.62 1.89 -16.88
C LYS A 57 -16.92 0.62 -17.70
N HIS A 58 -16.94 0.71 -19.02
CA HIS A 58 -17.32 -0.37 -19.93
C HIS A 58 -16.24 -0.74 -20.96
N GLU A 59 -15.05 -0.18 -20.85
CA GLU A 59 -13.91 -0.62 -21.67
C GLU A 59 -13.28 -1.88 -21.09
N ASN A 60 -12.49 -2.59 -21.90
CA ASN A 60 -11.80 -3.84 -21.55
C ASN A 60 -11.32 -3.87 -20.09
N GLN A 61 -11.44 -5.03 -19.44
CA GLN A 61 -11.16 -5.24 -18.01
C GLN A 61 -9.74 -4.80 -17.56
N HIS A 62 -8.78 -4.63 -18.48
CA HIS A 62 -7.42 -4.14 -18.21
C HIS A 62 -7.12 -2.72 -18.75
N HIS A 63 -8.14 -1.95 -19.14
CA HIS A 63 -7.92 -0.57 -19.56
C HIS A 63 -7.61 0.31 -18.35
N LEU A 64 -6.49 1.02 -18.40
CA LEU A 64 -6.05 2.01 -17.42
C LEU A 64 -5.57 3.26 -18.16
N GLY A 65 -5.76 4.42 -17.52
CA GLY A 65 -5.13 5.66 -17.95
C GLY A 65 -3.59 5.55 -17.96
N PRO A 66 -2.89 6.41 -18.70
CA PRO A 66 -1.44 6.30 -18.86
C PRO A 66 -0.66 6.36 -17.54
N LEU A 67 -1.07 7.18 -16.57
CA LEU A 67 -0.45 7.27 -15.25
C LEU A 67 -0.77 6.04 -14.42
N ALA A 68 -2.04 5.62 -14.34
CA ALA A 68 -2.43 4.42 -13.63
C ALA A 68 -1.66 3.18 -14.13
N ARG A 69 -1.61 2.99 -15.46
CA ARG A 69 -0.84 1.89 -16.07
C ARG A 69 0.64 1.95 -15.72
N PHE A 70 1.23 3.15 -15.73
CA PHE A 70 2.64 3.34 -15.37
C PHE A 70 2.91 2.96 -13.89
N LEU A 71 2.07 3.43 -12.97
CA LEU A 71 2.22 3.12 -11.54
C LEU A 71 2.02 1.63 -11.25
N VAL A 72 1.04 0.98 -11.90
CA VAL A 72 0.83 -0.47 -11.81
C VAL A 72 2.06 -1.22 -12.29
N SER A 73 2.58 -0.90 -13.48
CA SER A 73 3.78 -1.56 -14.02
C SER A 73 5.00 -1.42 -13.10
N ARG A 74 5.21 -0.24 -12.49
CA ARG A 74 6.29 -0.02 -11.52
C ARG A 74 6.07 -0.79 -10.21
N ALA A 75 4.84 -0.89 -9.74
CA ALA A 75 4.50 -1.64 -8.54
C ALA A 75 4.69 -3.15 -8.72
N CYS A 76 4.36 -3.71 -9.88
CA CYS A 76 4.55 -5.13 -10.17
C CYS A 76 6.02 -5.61 -10.12
N THR A 77 6.99 -4.69 -10.14
CA THR A 77 8.43 -5.00 -10.17
C THR A 77 9.23 -4.40 -9.00
N ASN A 78 8.57 -3.70 -8.07
CA ASN A 78 9.23 -3.09 -6.93
C ASN A 78 8.34 -3.12 -5.69
N PHE A 79 8.75 -3.91 -4.68
CA PHE A 79 7.96 -4.10 -3.47
C PHE A 79 7.68 -2.80 -2.70
N LYS A 80 8.66 -1.90 -2.58
CA LYS A 80 8.49 -0.64 -1.84
C LYS A 80 7.44 0.26 -2.51
N MET A 81 7.48 0.35 -3.84
CA MET A 81 6.47 1.02 -4.66
C MET A 81 5.10 0.36 -4.47
N ALA A 82 5.02 -0.97 -4.59
CA ALA A 82 3.80 -1.74 -4.41
C ALA A 82 3.16 -1.54 -3.04
N ASN A 83 3.95 -1.58 -1.97
CA ASN A 83 3.49 -1.38 -0.59
C ASN A 83 2.78 -0.04 -0.45
N TYR A 84 3.45 1.06 -0.77
CA TYR A 84 2.85 2.38 -0.61
C TYR A 84 1.66 2.58 -1.54
N PHE A 85 1.78 2.15 -2.80
CA PHE A 85 0.70 2.27 -3.78
C PHE A 85 -0.54 1.50 -3.34
N TYR A 86 -0.38 0.25 -2.89
CA TYR A 86 -1.47 -0.57 -2.36
C TYR A 86 -2.19 0.12 -1.20
N TRP A 87 -1.47 0.61 -0.19
CA TRP A 87 -2.09 1.25 0.97
C TRP A 87 -2.75 2.59 0.62
N TYR A 88 -2.19 3.35 -0.32
CA TYR A 88 -2.85 4.57 -0.82
C TYR A 88 -4.14 4.22 -1.57
N LEU A 89 -4.13 3.21 -2.44
CA LEU A 89 -5.34 2.74 -3.11
C LEU A 89 -6.39 2.26 -2.11
N GLN A 90 -6.02 1.50 -1.08
CA GLN A 90 -6.93 1.02 -0.02
C GLN A 90 -7.69 2.16 0.66
N VAL A 91 -7.00 3.27 0.96
CA VAL A 91 -7.64 4.47 1.54
C VAL A 91 -8.65 5.08 0.56
N GLU A 92 -8.30 5.12 -0.73
CA GLU A 92 -9.14 5.73 -1.75
C GLU A 92 -10.38 4.92 -2.15
N LEU A 93 -10.44 3.63 -1.79
CA LEU A 93 -11.62 2.79 -2.07
C LEU A 93 -12.91 3.33 -1.43
N SER A 94 -12.79 4.10 -0.35
CA SER A 94 -13.94 4.70 0.35
C SER A 94 -14.36 6.06 -0.22
N ASP A 95 -13.67 6.58 -1.25
CA ASP A 95 -14.01 7.86 -1.88
C ASP A 95 -15.34 7.75 -2.66
N ARG A 96 -16.27 8.67 -2.37
CA ARG A 96 -17.62 8.64 -2.95
C ARG A 96 -17.70 8.95 -4.45
N ARG A 97 -16.70 9.63 -5.00
CA ARG A 97 -16.69 10.08 -6.40
C ARG A 97 -15.83 9.17 -7.26
N ASP A 98 -14.64 8.86 -6.79
CA ASP A 98 -13.60 8.21 -7.58
C ASP A 98 -13.26 6.80 -7.08
N GLY A 99 -13.90 6.30 -6.01
CA GLY A 99 -13.58 5.01 -5.39
C GLY A 99 -13.67 3.82 -6.34
N GLU A 100 -14.65 3.79 -7.25
CA GLU A 100 -14.75 2.74 -8.30
C GLU A 100 -13.54 2.72 -9.24
N MET A 101 -12.99 3.89 -9.59
CA MET A 101 -11.80 3.99 -10.42
C MET A 101 -10.58 3.43 -9.68
N PHE A 102 -10.38 3.80 -8.42
CA PHE A 102 -9.29 3.26 -7.61
C PHE A 102 -9.44 1.76 -7.34
N GLN A 103 -10.67 1.27 -7.16
CA GLN A 103 -10.95 -0.16 -7.05
C GLN A 103 -10.53 -0.90 -8.32
N HIS A 104 -10.85 -0.36 -9.49
CA HIS A 104 -10.45 -0.93 -10.78
C HIS A 104 -8.92 -0.96 -10.95
N VAL A 105 -8.23 0.14 -10.62
CA VAL A 105 -6.75 0.21 -10.64
C VAL A 105 -6.15 -0.85 -9.72
N LEU A 106 -6.68 -0.98 -8.50
CA LEU A 106 -6.24 -2.00 -7.55
C LEU A 106 -6.47 -3.42 -8.08
N GLN A 107 -7.63 -3.68 -8.68
CA GLN A 107 -7.93 -4.99 -9.26
C GLN A 107 -6.93 -5.36 -10.36
N VAL A 108 -6.70 -4.45 -11.32
CA VAL A 108 -5.74 -4.68 -12.41
C VAL A 108 -4.33 -4.89 -11.85
N MET A 109 -3.90 -4.11 -10.86
CA MET A 109 -2.59 -4.29 -10.19
C MET A 109 -2.43 -5.69 -9.60
N LEU A 110 -3.43 -6.17 -8.84
CA LEU A 110 -3.38 -7.47 -8.20
C LEU A 110 -3.47 -8.63 -9.20
N GLU A 111 -4.18 -8.45 -10.32
CA GLU A 111 -4.23 -9.42 -11.42
C GLU A 111 -2.90 -9.47 -12.19
N GLU A 112 -2.31 -8.33 -12.53
CA GLU A 112 -1.03 -8.26 -13.24
C GLU A 112 0.13 -8.82 -12.41
N MET A 113 0.17 -8.57 -11.10
CA MET A 113 1.18 -9.15 -10.22
C MET A 113 1.23 -10.68 -10.30
N LYS A 114 0.06 -11.34 -10.41
CA LYS A 114 -0.05 -12.80 -10.46
C LYS A 114 0.49 -13.42 -11.75
N LEU A 115 0.83 -12.63 -12.76
CA LEU A 115 1.33 -13.11 -14.06
C LEU A 115 2.81 -13.47 -14.04
N THR A 116 3.56 -13.09 -13.00
CA THR A 116 5.00 -13.34 -12.87
C THR A 116 5.32 -13.91 -11.50
N GLU A 117 6.42 -14.65 -11.36
CA GLU A 117 6.88 -15.22 -10.09
C GLU A 117 7.20 -14.11 -9.06
N ASP A 118 8.02 -13.12 -9.46
CA ASP A 118 8.36 -11.96 -8.62
C ASP A 118 7.12 -11.16 -8.19
N GLY A 119 6.21 -10.90 -9.14
CA GLY A 119 4.96 -10.20 -8.85
C GLY A 119 4.06 -11.00 -7.91
N LEU A 120 4.02 -12.34 -8.04
CA LEU A 120 3.26 -13.21 -7.15
C LEU A 120 3.81 -13.17 -5.73
N ALA A 121 5.14 -13.11 -5.56
CA ALA A 121 5.76 -12.92 -4.25
C ALA A 121 5.37 -11.57 -3.62
N ILE A 122 5.37 -10.48 -4.40
CA ILE A 122 4.89 -9.15 -3.96
C ILE A 122 3.41 -9.23 -3.54
N TYR A 123 2.56 -9.84 -4.38
CA TYR A 123 1.13 -10.01 -4.10
C TYR A 123 0.90 -10.76 -2.79
N ASN A 124 1.60 -11.88 -2.59
CA ASN A 124 1.49 -12.69 -1.37
C ASN A 124 1.90 -11.89 -0.13
N MET A 125 3.00 -11.12 -0.22
CA MET A 125 3.43 -10.24 0.86
C MET A 125 2.37 -9.19 1.20
N LEU A 126 1.78 -8.51 0.21
CA LEU A 126 0.70 -7.54 0.42
C LEU A 126 -0.55 -8.17 1.04
N ALA A 127 -0.94 -9.36 0.57
CA ALA A 127 -2.10 -10.09 1.07
C ALA A 127 -1.91 -10.48 2.55
N THR A 128 -0.75 -11.06 2.90
CA THR A 128 -0.42 -11.41 4.28
C THR A 128 -0.31 -10.17 5.16
N GLN A 129 0.31 -9.11 4.67
CA GLN A 129 0.40 -7.83 5.38
C GLN A 129 -1.00 -7.26 5.70
N ASN A 130 -1.91 -7.24 4.71
CA ASN A 130 -3.28 -6.77 4.90
C ASN A 130 -4.06 -7.64 5.91
N GLU A 131 -3.88 -8.96 5.87
CA GLU A 131 -4.50 -9.88 6.82
C GLU A 131 -4.11 -9.54 8.28
N TYR A 132 -2.81 -9.37 8.56
CA TYR A 132 -2.36 -9.01 9.90
C TYR A 132 -2.84 -7.63 10.34
N MET A 133 -2.76 -6.62 9.47
CA MET A 133 -3.22 -5.28 9.81
C MET A 133 -4.73 -5.24 10.09
N THR A 134 -5.52 -6.00 9.31
CA THR A 134 -6.97 -6.13 9.53
C THR A 134 -7.27 -6.78 10.88
N ARG A 135 -6.56 -7.84 11.26
CA ARG A 135 -6.72 -8.52 12.56
C ARG A 135 -6.34 -7.62 13.74
N ILE A 136 -5.26 -6.85 13.60
CA ILE A 136 -4.81 -5.89 14.62
C ILE A 136 -5.85 -4.78 14.78
N MET A 137 -6.31 -4.19 13.68
CA MET A 137 -7.34 -3.15 13.68
C MET A 137 -8.65 -3.66 14.29
N ALA A 138 -9.12 -4.86 13.91
CA ALA A 138 -10.32 -5.46 14.47
C ALA A 138 -10.21 -5.69 15.99
N SER A 139 -9.04 -6.15 16.45
CA SER A 139 -8.76 -6.33 17.89
C SER A 139 -8.75 -4.99 18.65
N HIS A 140 -8.19 -3.95 18.05
CA HIS A 140 -8.22 -2.58 18.59
C HIS A 140 -9.65 -2.05 18.71
N LEU A 141 -10.44 -2.11 17.64
CA LEU A 141 -11.83 -1.66 17.62
C LEU A 141 -12.68 -2.41 18.64
N ARG A 142 -12.52 -3.73 18.72
CA ARG A 142 -13.21 -4.57 19.71
C ARG A 142 -12.87 -4.18 21.15
N ALA A 143 -11.58 -4.01 21.46
CA ALA A 143 -11.15 -3.57 22.79
C ALA A 143 -11.63 -2.16 23.14
N ARG A 144 -11.70 -1.27 22.14
CA ARG A 144 -12.25 0.08 22.30
C ARG A 144 -13.74 0.04 22.65
N GLU A 145 -14.49 -0.95 22.21
CA GLU A 145 -15.92 -1.11 22.47
C GLU A 145 -16.25 -1.85 23.77
N GLU A 146 -15.27 -2.53 24.37
CA GLU A 146 -15.42 -3.23 25.66
C GLU A 146 -15.86 -2.29 26.79
N ARG A 147 -16.68 -2.79 27.73
CA ARG A 147 -17.12 -1.97 28.86
C ARG A 147 -15.97 -1.70 29.83
N GLY A 148 -16.01 -0.54 30.48
CA GLY A 148 -15.09 -0.21 31.56
C GLY A 148 -14.09 0.89 31.25
N ARG A 149 -13.17 1.09 32.20
CA ARG A 149 -12.13 2.14 32.12
C ARG A 149 -11.03 1.71 31.14
N ARG A 150 -10.24 2.68 30.69
CA ARG A 150 -9.10 2.49 29.78
C ARG A 150 -8.25 1.25 30.12
N ASP A 151 -7.86 1.08 31.39
CA ASP A 151 -6.95 0.00 31.78
C ASP A 151 -7.57 -1.40 31.57
N GLN A 152 -8.89 -1.50 31.73
CA GLN A 152 -9.63 -2.74 31.46
C GLN A 152 -9.72 -3.01 29.95
N LYS A 153 -9.96 -1.96 29.14
CA LYS A 153 -9.92 -2.05 27.67
C LYS A 153 -8.53 -2.43 27.16
N GLU A 154 -7.48 -1.88 27.77
CA GLU A 154 -6.08 -2.22 27.46
C GLU A 154 -5.77 -3.68 27.78
N GLU A 155 -6.21 -4.20 28.93
CA GLU A 155 -6.08 -5.63 29.26
C GLU A 155 -6.80 -6.54 28.26
N LYS A 156 -7.99 -6.13 27.80
CA LYS A 156 -8.71 -6.82 26.73
C LYS A 156 -7.95 -6.79 25.41
N LEU A 157 -7.38 -5.65 25.03
CA LEU A 157 -6.53 -5.53 23.84
C LEU A 157 -5.36 -6.50 23.88
N ARG A 158 -4.62 -6.54 25.00
CA ARG A 158 -3.52 -7.50 25.20
C ARG A 158 -3.99 -8.94 25.06
N THR A 159 -5.20 -9.25 25.55
CA THR A 159 -5.80 -10.58 25.42
C THR A 159 -6.13 -10.92 23.98
N TYR A 160 -6.71 -9.99 23.20
CA TYR A 160 -7.00 -10.22 21.78
C TYR A 160 -5.74 -10.34 20.95
N PHE A 161 -4.73 -9.51 21.21
CA PHE A 161 -3.44 -9.61 20.52
C PHE A 161 -2.74 -10.95 20.75
N LYS A 162 -2.85 -11.54 21.95
CA LYS A 162 -2.36 -12.90 22.22
C LYS A 162 -3.05 -13.98 21.38
N GLN A 163 -4.26 -13.71 20.89
CA GLN A 163 -5.03 -14.64 20.06
C GLN A 163 -4.71 -14.51 18.57
N ILE A 164 -3.93 -13.50 18.15
CA ILE A 164 -3.49 -13.36 16.76
C ILE A 164 -2.32 -14.32 16.56
N PRO A 165 -2.49 -15.42 15.80
CA PRO A 165 -1.39 -16.34 15.56
C PRO A 165 -0.35 -15.70 14.66
N TRP A 166 0.92 -15.86 15.03
CA TRP A 166 2.04 -15.51 14.16
C TRP A 166 2.96 -16.74 14.05
N PRO A 167 2.79 -17.56 13.00
CA PRO A 167 3.58 -18.78 12.84
C PRO A 167 5.08 -18.48 12.73
N LYS A 168 5.91 -19.38 13.28
CA LYS A 168 7.36 -19.27 13.19
C LYS A 168 7.79 -19.27 11.71
N GLY A 169 8.66 -18.32 11.34
CA GLY A 169 9.17 -18.17 9.98
C GLY A 169 8.29 -17.34 9.06
N VAL A 170 7.09 -16.93 9.49
CA VAL A 170 6.28 -15.96 8.73
C VAL A 170 6.78 -14.55 9.02
N HIS A 171 7.07 -13.81 7.97
CA HIS A 171 7.50 -12.43 8.04
C HIS A 171 6.62 -11.54 7.17
N ILE A 172 6.32 -10.34 7.65
CA ILE A 172 5.71 -9.28 6.82
C ILE A 172 6.56 -8.03 6.89
N ARG A 173 6.46 -7.18 5.86
CA ARG A 173 7.08 -5.85 5.88
C ARG A 173 6.12 -4.87 6.58
N LEU A 174 6.63 -3.90 7.32
CA LEU A 174 5.76 -2.91 7.99
C LEU A 174 5.13 -1.97 6.93
N PRO A 175 3.80 -1.76 6.92
CA PRO A 175 3.14 -0.90 5.93
C PRO A 175 3.70 0.52 5.82
N SER A 176 4.01 1.16 6.95
CA SER A 176 4.49 2.54 6.99
C SER A 176 5.97 2.68 6.63
N ASP A 177 6.75 1.63 6.90
CA ASP A 177 8.16 1.54 6.53
C ASP A 177 8.46 0.13 6.05
N PRO A 178 8.35 -0.12 4.73
CA PRO A 178 8.56 -1.43 4.17
C PRO A 178 10.03 -1.86 4.22
N SER A 179 10.98 -1.10 4.79
CA SER A 179 12.32 -1.64 5.08
C SER A 179 12.36 -2.53 6.33
N VAL A 180 11.41 -2.33 7.25
CA VAL A 180 11.33 -3.06 8.51
C VAL A 180 10.56 -4.37 8.34
N HIS A 181 11.17 -5.48 8.76
CA HIS A 181 10.57 -6.81 8.73
C HIS A 181 10.06 -7.21 10.10
N LEU A 182 8.79 -7.60 10.16
CA LEU A 182 8.08 -8.01 11.34
C LEU A 182 8.00 -9.54 11.41
N SER A 183 8.19 -10.10 12.59
CA SER A 183 8.15 -11.54 12.87
C SER A 183 7.15 -11.92 13.96
N GLY A 184 6.39 -10.94 14.47
CA GLY A 184 5.51 -11.17 15.60
C GLY A 184 4.98 -9.89 16.22
N LEU A 185 4.00 -10.09 17.10
CA LEU A 185 3.31 -9.06 17.86
C LEU A 185 3.66 -9.20 19.35
N VAL A 186 4.09 -8.13 20.00
CA VAL A 186 4.40 -8.13 21.44
C VAL A 186 3.13 -7.79 22.23
N ALA A 187 2.21 -8.75 22.30
CA ALA A 187 0.89 -8.52 22.90
C ALA A 187 0.92 -7.91 24.32
N PRO A 188 1.83 -8.28 25.25
CA PRO A 188 1.87 -7.69 26.59
C PRO A 188 2.27 -6.22 26.64
N SER A 189 2.97 -5.70 25.62
CA SER A 189 3.46 -4.32 25.64
C SER A 189 2.43 -3.30 25.14
N ALA A 190 1.33 -3.78 24.54
CA ALA A 190 0.28 -2.91 24.01
C ALA A 190 -0.25 -1.95 25.08
N LYS A 191 -0.42 -0.68 24.70
CA LYS A 191 -0.89 0.40 25.58
C LYS A 191 -1.94 1.24 24.88
N MET A 192 -2.95 1.71 25.60
CA MET A 192 -3.94 2.67 25.11
C MET A 192 -3.66 4.07 25.65
N PHE A 193 -3.68 5.07 24.77
CA PHE A 193 -3.57 6.47 25.17
C PHE A 193 -4.85 6.97 25.82
N LYS A 194 -4.71 7.93 26.74
CA LYS A 194 -5.84 8.63 27.36
C LYS A 194 -6.39 9.69 26.39
N SER A 195 -7.17 9.24 25.41
CA SER A 195 -7.83 10.07 24.40
C SER A 195 -9.21 9.50 24.07
N ALA A 196 -10.11 10.33 23.54
CA ALA A 196 -11.47 9.93 23.16
C ALA A 196 -11.48 8.74 22.17
N MET A 197 -10.49 8.68 21.28
CA MET A 197 -10.37 7.63 20.27
C MET A 197 -9.60 6.38 20.74
N TYR A 198 -9.03 6.42 21.95
CA TYR A 198 -8.16 5.37 22.51
C TYR A 198 -7.15 4.80 21.49
N PRO A 199 -6.32 5.63 20.82
CA PRO A 199 -5.27 5.10 19.97
C PRO A 199 -4.34 4.21 20.80
N CYS A 200 -3.75 3.21 20.18
CA CYS A 200 -2.89 2.25 20.88
C CYS A 200 -1.46 2.25 20.35
N VAL A 201 -0.52 1.95 21.23
CA VAL A 201 0.84 1.56 20.89
C VAL A 201 0.86 0.06 20.70
N VAL A 202 1.49 -0.37 19.63
CA VAL A 202 1.67 -1.78 19.28
C VAL A 202 3.15 -1.98 19.01
N ASP A 203 3.81 -2.80 19.83
CA ASP A 203 5.20 -3.19 19.55
C ASP A 203 5.22 -4.52 18.78
N PHE A 204 6.18 -4.62 17.88
CA PHE A 204 6.40 -5.79 17.04
C PHE A 204 7.78 -6.36 17.31
N THR A 205 7.93 -7.67 17.14
CA THR A 205 9.26 -8.26 17.02
C THR A 205 9.76 -8.07 15.60
N THR A 206 11.00 -7.65 15.45
CA THR A 206 11.64 -7.45 14.14
C THR A 206 12.64 -8.57 13.85
N VAL A 207 12.89 -8.79 12.57
CA VAL A 207 14.02 -9.62 12.12
C VAL A 207 14.88 -8.82 11.17
N VAL A 208 16.18 -9.05 11.20
CA VAL A 208 17.09 -8.58 10.15
C VAL A 208 17.05 -9.65 9.06
N PRO A 209 16.63 -9.32 7.83
CA PRO A 209 16.69 -10.26 6.73
C PRO A 209 18.13 -10.68 6.50
N ASP A 210 18.33 -11.93 6.11
CA ASP A 210 19.63 -12.36 5.64
C ASP A 210 19.95 -11.60 4.33
N PRO A 211 21.05 -10.82 4.25
CA PRO A 211 21.41 -10.07 3.05
C PRO A 211 21.61 -10.94 1.81
N HIS A 212 21.70 -12.26 1.94
CA HIS A 212 21.82 -13.20 0.82
C HIS A 212 20.49 -13.79 0.34
N VAL A 213 19.36 -13.54 1.02
CA VAL A 213 18.05 -14.13 0.66
C VAL A 213 17.19 -13.18 -0.18
N ASP A 214 17.40 -11.86 -0.06
CA ASP A 214 16.68 -10.86 -0.87
C ASP A 214 17.10 -10.87 -2.36
N GLU A 215 18.27 -11.41 -2.71
CA GLU A 215 18.68 -11.62 -4.11
C GLU A 215 18.29 -13.01 -4.66
N VAL A 216 18.12 -14.02 -3.79
CA VAL A 216 17.99 -15.43 -4.21
C VAL A 216 16.53 -15.87 -4.41
N ASN A 217 15.56 -15.21 -3.77
CA ASN A 217 14.14 -15.52 -3.99
C ASN A 217 13.58 -15.04 -5.35
N CYS A 218 14.43 -14.53 -6.25
CA CYS A 218 14.12 -14.30 -7.67
C CYS A 218 14.60 -15.45 -8.59
N THR A 219 15.11 -16.57 -8.06
CA THR A 219 15.68 -17.64 -8.92
C THR A 219 15.36 -19.08 -8.58
N ASN A 220 14.71 -19.41 -7.47
CA ASN A 220 14.33 -20.80 -7.22
C ASN A 220 13.09 -20.89 -6.30
N LEU A 221 11.90 -21.03 -6.87
CA LEU A 221 10.92 -22.08 -6.56
C LEU A 221 9.80 -22.18 -7.61
#